data_AF-A0A7X7SPE4-F1
#
_entry.id   AF-A0A7X7SPE4-F1
#
_cell.length_a   1.000
_cell.length_b   1.000
_cell.length_c   1.000
_cell.angle_alpha   90.00
_cell.angle_beta   90.00
_cell.angle_gamma   90.00
#
_symmetry.space_group_name_H-M   'P 1'
#
loop_
_entity.id
_entity.type
_entity.pdbx_description
1 polymer ?
#
loop_
_entity_poly.entity_id
_entity_poly.type
_entity_poly.pdbx_seq_one_letter_code
_entity_poly.pdbx_strand_id
1 'polypeptide(L)'
;MKAVEPSALVARALSVDTGGIMLEALATPAYLPWSRIGSIYLVGAGKGCEAMAQSARSILSHRIRAGCLAVPHAASPVTSGRCRFIPAGHPFADEGSRIAAMAIKDLLEAAGPNDLIISLLSGGASAMVSLPPAGVAPEDKQVTISLLLQSGASIAEINTVRRHL
;
A
#
# COMPACT_ATOMS: atom_id res chain seq x y z
N MET A 1 0.49 -21.96 10.46
CA MET A 1 0.36 -20.80 9.55
C MET A 1 0.06 -19.45 10.23
N LYS A 2 -0.22 -19.36 11.55
CA LYS A 2 -0.51 -18.08 12.25
C LYS A 2 0.60 -17.01 12.20
N ALA A 3 1.85 -17.38 11.93
CA ALA A 3 2.99 -16.46 11.95
C ALA A 3 3.07 -15.49 10.75
N VAL A 4 2.33 -15.76 9.67
CA VAL A 4 2.30 -14.94 8.44
C VAL A 4 0.93 -14.30 8.18
N GLU A 5 0.04 -14.30 9.17
CA GLU A 5 -1.23 -13.59 9.04
C GLU A 5 -0.97 -12.07 9.01
N PRO A 6 -1.48 -11.33 8.01
CA PRO A 6 -1.13 -9.92 7.81
C PRO A 6 -1.43 -9.04 9.04
N SER A 7 -2.54 -9.28 9.73
CA SER A 7 -2.88 -8.56 10.97
C SER A 7 -1.91 -8.85 12.11
N ALA A 8 -1.48 -10.11 12.27
CA ALA A 8 -0.54 -10.50 13.30
C ALA A 8 0.86 -9.93 13.05
N LEU A 9 1.26 -9.80 11.78
CA LEU A 9 2.52 -9.15 11.41
C LEU A 9 2.51 -7.67 11.76
N VAL A 10 1.42 -6.94 11.47
CA VAL A 10 1.30 -5.53 11.85
C VAL A 10 1.33 -5.37 13.36
N ALA A 11 0.55 -6.16 14.11
CA ALA A 11 0.52 -6.09 15.58
C ALA A 11 1.86 -6.39 16.25
N ARG A 12 2.74 -7.17 15.61
CA ARG A 12 4.10 -7.43 16.07
C ARG A 12 5.09 -6.35 15.63
N ALA A 13 4.88 -5.77 14.46
CA ALA A 13 5.78 -4.79 13.88
C ALA A 13 5.54 -3.38 14.40
N LEU A 14 4.34 -3.09 14.90
CA LEU A 14 3.85 -1.77 15.21
C LEU A 14 3.24 -1.76 16.61
N SER A 15 3.77 -0.93 17.49
CA SER A 15 3.18 -0.70 18.81
C SER A 15 3.26 0.78 19.17
N VAL A 16 2.51 1.19 20.18
CA VAL A 16 2.42 2.58 20.63
C VAL A 16 2.43 2.65 22.14
N ASP A 17 3.04 3.71 22.67
CA ASP A 17 2.96 4.07 24.08
C ASP A 17 2.51 5.54 24.25
N THR A 18 2.61 6.05 25.47
CA THR A 18 2.24 7.44 25.79
C THR A 18 3.17 8.47 25.16
N GLY A 19 4.41 8.10 24.83
CA GLY A 19 5.44 8.98 24.29
C GLY A 19 5.63 8.92 22.78
N GLY A 20 5.29 7.80 22.12
CA GLY A 20 5.57 7.60 20.70
C GLY A 20 5.08 6.30 20.09
N ILE A 21 5.52 6.09 18.84
CA ILE A 21 5.30 4.88 18.04
C ILE A 21 6.60 4.07 17.98
N MET A 22 6.47 2.76 18.09
CA MET A 22 7.58 1.81 17.98
C MET A 22 7.38 0.92 16.76
N LEU A 23 8.46 0.73 16.00
CA LEU A 23 8.53 -0.16 14.84
C LEU A 23 9.56 -1.25 15.11
N GLU A 24 9.11 -2.49 15.33
CA GLU A 24 9.95 -3.60 15.80
C GLU A 24 10.40 -4.57 14.69
N ALA A 25 9.72 -4.59 13.54
CA ALA A 25 10.01 -5.55 12.47
C ALA A 25 11.09 -5.10 11.47
N LEU A 26 11.74 -3.98 11.73
CA LEU A 26 12.91 -3.53 10.95
C LEU A 26 14.16 -4.24 11.47
N ALA A 27 15.18 -4.40 10.62
CA ALA A 27 16.50 -4.87 11.05
C ALA A 27 17.08 -4.00 12.19
N THR A 28 16.57 -2.78 12.34
CA THR A 28 16.82 -1.87 13.46
C THR A 28 15.48 -1.34 13.99
N PRO A 29 15.12 -1.63 15.25
CA PRO A 29 13.93 -1.05 15.87
C PRO A 29 13.99 0.48 15.82
N ALA A 30 12.85 1.12 15.55
CA ALA A 30 12.75 2.57 15.48
C ALA A 30 11.67 3.09 16.42
N TYR A 31 12.03 4.10 17.23
CA TYR A 31 11.08 4.83 18.06
C TYR A 31 10.96 6.27 17.55
N LEU A 32 9.73 6.70 17.33
CA LEU A 32 9.43 8.08 16.93
C LEU A 32 8.51 8.71 17.98
N PRO A 33 8.95 9.76 18.70
CA PRO A 33 8.14 10.41 19.71
C PRO A 33 6.99 11.18 19.06
N TRP A 34 5.83 11.23 19.72
CA TRP A 34 4.66 11.97 19.24
C TRP A 34 4.94 13.45 19.01
N SER A 35 5.86 14.04 19.77
CA SER A 35 6.28 15.44 19.59
C SER A 35 6.93 15.73 18.23
N ARG A 36 7.37 14.69 17.50
CA ARG A 36 7.98 14.81 16.16
C ARG A 36 7.05 14.35 15.05
N ILE A 37 5.85 13.86 15.37
CA ILE A 37 4.88 13.36 14.40
C ILE A 37 3.69 14.31 14.37
N GLY A 38 3.38 14.82 13.19
CA GLY A 38 2.12 15.49 12.90
C GLY A 38 0.98 14.48 12.78
N SER A 39 0.39 14.39 11.60
CA SER A 39 -0.66 13.43 11.27
C SER A 39 -0.06 12.11 10.77
N ILE A 40 -0.79 11.01 10.98
CA ILE A 40 -0.42 9.70 10.40
C ILE A 40 -1.32 9.41 9.20
N TYR A 41 -0.72 8.96 8.09
CA TYR A 41 -1.46 8.49 6.92
C TYR A 41 -1.15 7.03 6.62
N LEU A 42 -2.17 6.29 6.21
CA LEU A 42 -2.01 4.91 5.75
C LEU A 42 -2.12 4.84 4.22
N VAL A 43 -1.06 4.40 3.56
CA VAL A 43 -1.10 4.03 2.14
C VAL A 43 -0.84 2.54 2.02
N GLY A 44 -1.31 1.89 0.97
CA GLY A 44 -1.02 0.47 0.84
C GLY A 44 -1.63 -0.19 -0.37
N ALA A 45 -1.19 -1.41 -0.63
CA ALA A 45 -1.67 -2.22 -1.74
C ALA A 45 -1.47 -3.73 -1.50
N GLY A 46 -2.39 -4.54 -2.03
CA GLY A 46 -2.24 -5.99 -2.12
C GLY A 46 -3.31 -6.79 -1.38
N LYS A 47 -3.24 -8.12 -1.52
CA LYS A 47 -4.26 -9.05 -1.03
C LYS A 47 -4.47 -9.03 0.49
N GLY A 48 -3.41 -8.74 1.27
CA GLY A 48 -3.47 -8.66 2.73
C GLY A 48 -3.68 -7.25 3.26
N CYS A 49 -3.80 -6.26 2.37
CA CYS A 49 -3.76 -4.84 2.73
C CYS A 49 -4.92 -4.43 3.66
N GLU A 50 -6.12 -4.96 3.42
CA GLU A 50 -7.29 -4.68 4.27
C GLU A 50 -7.06 -5.14 5.72
N ALA A 51 -6.63 -6.39 5.91
CA ALA A 51 -6.33 -6.95 7.22
C ALA A 51 -5.20 -6.18 7.94
N MET A 52 -4.15 -5.81 7.22
CA MET A 52 -3.07 -4.97 7.74
C MET A 52 -3.58 -3.61 8.21
N ALA A 53 -4.44 -2.96 7.41
CA ALA A 53 -5.01 -1.66 7.72
C ALA A 53 -5.93 -1.70 8.93
N GLN A 54 -6.73 -2.76 9.08
CA GLN A 54 -7.57 -2.97 10.26
C GLN A 54 -6.72 -3.09 11.53
N SER A 55 -5.62 -3.86 11.48
CA SER A 55 -4.69 -3.96 12.61
C SER A 55 -4.02 -2.62 12.92
N ALA A 56 -3.47 -1.93 11.91
CA ALA A 56 -2.86 -0.61 12.09
C ALA A 56 -3.85 0.39 12.70
N ARG A 57 -5.12 0.34 12.29
CA ARG A 57 -6.18 1.17 12.85
C ARG A 57 -6.51 0.85 14.31
N SER A 58 -6.53 -0.42 14.70
CA SER A 58 -6.72 -0.78 16.12
C SER A 58 -5.61 -0.22 17.01
N ILE A 59 -4.39 -0.11 16.49
CA ILE A 59 -3.22 0.36 17.24
C ILE A 59 -3.16 1.89 17.26
N LEU A 60 -3.32 2.54 16.11
CA LEU A 60 -3.11 3.99 15.95
C LEU A 60 -4.39 4.81 16.19
N SER A 61 -5.56 4.18 16.09
CA SER A 61 -6.87 4.75 16.40
C SER A 61 -7.07 6.14 15.77
N HIS A 62 -7.26 7.17 16.60
CA HIS A 62 -7.57 8.54 16.18
C HIS A 62 -6.37 9.30 15.60
N ARG A 63 -5.15 8.75 15.65
CA ARG A 63 -3.95 9.40 15.08
C ARG A 63 -3.88 9.29 13.55
N ILE A 64 -4.60 8.33 12.96
CA ILE A 64 -4.72 8.22 11.50
C ILE A 64 -5.60 9.35 11.01
N ARG A 65 -5.06 10.25 10.20
CA ARG A 65 -5.79 11.36 9.57
C ARG A 65 -6.58 10.89 8.35
N ALA A 66 -5.94 10.13 7.47
CA ALA A 66 -6.57 9.55 6.29
C ALA A 66 -5.79 8.33 5.80
N GLY A 67 -6.45 7.47 5.03
CA GLY A 67 -5.76 6.38 4.35
C GLY A 67 -6.38 6.04 3.00
N CYS A 68 -5.54 5.57 2.08
CA CYS A 68 -5.93 5.16 0.74
C CYS A 68 -5.20 3.86 0.39
N LEU A 69 -5.96 2.79 0.19
CA LEU A 69 -5.40 1.44 0.05
C LEU A 69 -6.01 0.71 -1.15
N ALA A 70 -5.15 0.15 -2.00
CA ALA A 70 -5.58 -0.69 -3.12
C ALA A 70 -5.79 -2.14 -2.66
N VAL A 71 -6.93 -2.73 -3.00
CA VAL A 71 -7.31 -4.10 -2.60
C VAL A 71 -7.82 -4.89 -3.81
N PRO A 72 -7.78 -6.24 -3.80
CA PRO A 72 -8.36 -7.01 -4.90
C PRO A 72 -9.86 -6.72 -5.06
N HIS A 73 -10.40 -6.83 -6.29
CA HIS A 73 -11.85 -6.69 -6.54
C HIS A 73 -12.77 -7.55 -5.69
N ALA A 74 -12.29 -8.72 -5.25
CA ALA A 74 -13.05 -9.59 -4.35
C ALA A 74 -13.18 -9.02 -2.92
N ALA A 75 -12.40 -8.02 -2.56
CA ALA A 75 -12.59 -7.26 -1.32
C ALA A 75 -13.70 -6.24 -1.55
N SER A 76 -14.69 -6.22 -0.65
CA SER A 76 -15.80 -5.27 -0.74
C SER A 76 -15.26 -3.83 -0.72
N PRO A 77 -15.66 -2.96 -1.66
CA PRO A 77 -15.34 -1.54 -1.58
C PRO A 77 -16.02 -0.97 -0.34
N VAL A 78 -15.21 -0.65 0.66
CA VAL A 78 -15.69 -0.15 1.95
C VAL A 78 -14.89 1.10 2.28
N THR A 79 -15.57 2.14 2.76
CA THR A 79 -14.91 3.14 3.58
C THR A 79 -15.02 2.66 5.01
N SER A 80 -13.89 2.44 5.68
CA SER A 80 -13.90 2.00 7.07
C SER A 80 -13.11 3.01 7.90
N GLY A 81 -13.84 3.78 8.70
CA GLY A 81 -13.28 4.93 9.41
C GLY A 81 -12.69 5.96 8.44
N ARG A 82 -11.43 6.33 8.65
CA ARG A 82 -10.70 7.32 7.83
C ARG A 82 -9.93 6.69 6.66
N CYS A 83 -10.12 5.40 6.39
CA CYS A 83 -9.44 4.68 5.33
C CYS A 83 -10.40 4.33 4.19
N ARG A 84 -9.99 4.67 2.97
CA ARG A 84 -10.67 4.29 1.73
C ARG A 84 -9.97 3.08 1.10
N PHE A 85 -10.74 2.03 0.83
CA PHE A 85 -10.28 0.84 0.12
C PHE A 85 -10.77 0.90 -1.33
N ILE A 86 -9.84 0.79 -2.28
CA ILE A 86 -10.10 0.93 -3.71
C ILE A 86 -9.88 -0.44 -4.36
N PRO A 87 -10.94 -1.08 -4.90
CA PRO A 87 -10.80 -2.27 -5.73
C PRO A 87 -9.89 -2.03 -6.93
N ALA A 88 -8.91 -2.91 -7.13
CA ALA A 88 -7.89 -2.80 -8.16
C ALA A 88 -7.50 -4.15 -8.74
N GLY A 89 -7.05 -4.12 -10.00
CA GLY A 89 -6.69 -5.28 -10.79
C GLY A 89 -5.45 -6.03 -10.29
N HIS A 90 -5.54 -7.36 -10.33
CA HIS A 90 -4.42 -8.27 -10.13
C HIS A 90 -4.72 -9.63 -10.79
N PRO A 91 -3.78 -10.26 -11.52
CA PRO A 91 -2.35 -9.92 -11.62
C PRO A 91 -2.02 -8.80 -12.62
N PHE A 92 -2.99 -8.35 -13.39
CA PHE A 92 -2.85 -7.23 -14.34
C PHE A 92 -3.45 -5.96 -13.75
N ALA A 93 -2.81 -4.82 -14.00
CA ALA A 93 -3.36 -3.53 -13.64
C ALA A 93 -4.61 -3.22 -14.47
N ASP A 94 -5.53 -2.46 -13.89
CA ASP A 94 -6.73 -1.96 -14.56
C ASP A 94 -7.01 -0.50 -14.15
N GLU A 95 -8.19 0.00 -14.50
CA GLU A 95 -8.61 1.35 -14.14
C GLU A 95 -8.69 1.55 -12.62
N GLY A 96 -9.07 0.53 -11.85
CA GLY A 96 -9.03 0.55 -10.39
C GLY A 96 -7.61 0.74 -9.86
N SER A 97 -6.63 0.09 -10.49
CA SER A 97 -5.22 0.27 -10.16
C SER A 97 -4.72 1.70 -10.41
N ARG A 98 -5.18 2.32 -11.49
CA ARG A 98 -4.86 3.72 -11.83
C ARG A 98 -5.49 4.70 -10.85
N ILE A 99 -6.78 4.51 -10.55
CA ILE A 99 -7.52 5.31 -9.55
C ILE A 99 -6.84 5.21 -8.18
N ALA A 100 -6.45 4.00 -7.77
CA ALA A 100 -5.76 3.81 -6.50
C ALA A 100 -4.40 4.51 -6.47
N ALA A 101 -3.63 4.43 -7.55
CA ALA A 101 -2.34 5.08 -7.64
C ALA A 101 -2.43 6.61 -7.61
N MET A 102 -3.37 7.21 -8.35
CA MET A 102 -3.63 8.65 -8.28
C MET A 102 -4.04 9.08 -6.89
N ALA A 103 -4.98 8.35 -6.27
CA ALA A 103 -5.46 8.70 -4.94
C ALA A 103 -4.39 8.60 -3.85
N ILE A 104 -3.50 7.60 -3.95
CA ILE A 104 -2.34 7.50 -3.06
C ILE A 104 -1.39 8.67 -3.33
N LYS A 105 -1.11 9.02 -4.59
CA LYS A 105 -0.27 10.16 -4.95
C LYS A 105 -0.83 11.47 -4.36
N ASP A 106 -2.11 11.76 -4.59
CA ASP A 106 -2.76 12.98 -4.08
C ASP A 106 -2.69 13.06 -2.55
N LEU A 107 -2.87 11.92 -1.86
CA LEU A 107 -2.76 11.84 -0.41
C LEU A 107 -1.33 12.14 0.09
N LEU A 108 -0.32 11.63 -0.62
CA LEU A 108 1.09 11.85 -0.30
C LEU A 108 1.52 13.29 -0.61
N GLU A 109 1.02 13.90 -1.68
CA GLU A 109 1.30 15.31 -2.01
C GLU A 109 0.67 16.29 -1.01
N ALA A 110 -0.43 15.90 -0.37
CA ALA A 110 -1.07 16.69 0.68
C ALA A 110 -0.40 16.53 2.06
N ALA A 111 0.53 15.59 2.23
CA ALA A 111 1.19 15.34 3.51
C ALA A 111 2.26 16.41 3.82
N GLY A 112 2.29 16.85 5.07
CA GLY A 112 3.27 17.82 5.56
C GLY A 112 4.62 17.21 5.93
N PRO A 113 5.66 18.04 6.17
CA PRO A 113 7.03 17.57 6.44
C PRO A 113 7.20 16.78 7.74
N ASN A 114 6.27 16.92 8.68
CA ASN A 114 6.29 16.20 9.96
C ASN A 114 5.26 15.06 10.00
N ASP A 115 4.51 14.84 8.92
CA ASP A 115 3.51 13.77 8.88
C ASP A 115 4.19 12.41 8.67
N LEU A 116 3.64 11.38 9.30
CA LEU A 116 4.14 10.01 9.18
C LEU A 116 3.32 9.23 8.16
N ILE A 117 3.98 8.72 7.12
CA ILE A 117 3.38 7.82 6.15
C ILE A 117 3.72 6.37 6.52
N ILE A 118 2.71 5.53 6.70
CA ILE A 118 2.87 4.08 6.89
C ILE A 118 2.37 3.37 5.64
N SER A 119 3.28 2.67 4.95
CA SER A 119 2.98 1.92 3.74
C SER A 119 2.73 0.43 4.04
N LEU A 120 1.52 -0.04 3.79
CA LEU A 120 1.05 -1.40 4.02
C LEU A 120 1.06 -2.19 2.70
N LEU A 121 2.14 -2.92 2.45
CA LEU A 121 2.36 -3.64 1.19
C LEU A 121 2.29 -5.15 1.39
N SER A 122 1.59 -5.82 0.47
CA SER A 122 1.52 -7.28 0.43
C SER A 122 1.54 -7.79 -1.02
N GLY A 123 1.45 -9.11 -1.20
CA GLY A 123 1.43 -9.72 -2.52
C GLY A 123 0.36 -9.11 -3.45
N GLY A 124 0.78 -8.74 -4.66
CA GLY A 124 -0.07 -8.14 -5.68
C GLY A 124 -0.06 -6.61 -5.77
N ALA A 125 0.64 -5.93 -4.85
CA ALA A 125 0.75 -4.47 -4.82
C ALA A 125 1.18 -3.84 -6.17
N SER A 126 2.10 -4.49 -6.89
CA SER A 126 2.66 -3.96 -8.14
C SER A 126 1.68 -3.87 -9.30
N ALA A 127 0.61 -4.67 -9.29
CA ALA A 127 -0.47 -4.56 -10.27
C ALA A 127 -1.56 -3.60 -9.80
N MET A 128 -1.83 -3.57 -8.48
CA MET A 128 -2.92 -2.79 -7.89
C MET A 128 -2.61 -1.30 -7.73
N VAL A 129 -1.34 -0.89 -7.80
CA VAL A 129 -0.93 0.51 -7.81
C VAL A 129 -0.02 0.71 -9.01
N SER A 130 -0.61 1.20 -10.10
CA SER A 130 0.09 1.44 -11.36
C SER A 130 -0.36 2.75 -11.97
N LEU A 131 0.59 3.68 -12.09
CA LEU A 131 0.41 4.96 -12.78
C LEU A 131 1.56 5.11 -13.79
N PRO A 132 1.34 4.78 -15.07
CA PRO A 132 2.35 5.00 -16.12
C PRO A 132 2.77 6.47 -16.20
N PRO A 133 4.01 6.77 -16.64
CA PRO A 133 4.44 8.14 -16.86
C PRO A 133 3.63 8.79 -17.99
N ALA A 134 3.64 10.12 -18.03
CA ALA A 134 3.00 10.87 -19.10
C ALA A 134 3.53 10.41 -20.47
N GLY A 135 2.61 10.16 -21.42
CA GLY A 135 2.94 9.68 -22.76
C GLY A 135 2.92 8.16 -22.93
N VAL A 136 2.72 7.38 -21.86
CA VAL A 136 2.51 5.93 -21.94
C VAL A 136 1.05 5.60 -21.65
N ALA A 137 0.36 4.98 -22.60
CA ALA A 137 -1.02 4.54 -22.38
C ALA A 137 -1.05 3.39 -21.35
N PRO A 138 -1.98 3.38 -20.39
CA PRO A 138 -2.16 2.26 -19.47
C PRO A 138 -2.32 0.91 -20.18
N GLU A 139 -3.00 0.90 -21.31
CA GLU A 139 -3.24 -0.27 -22.15
C GLU A 139 -1.93 -0.82 -22.73
N ASP A 140 -1.03 0.05 -23.20
CA ASP A 140 0.28 -0.35 -23.74
C ASP A 140 1.14 -1.03 -22.67
N LYS A 141 1.10 -0.50 -21.44
CA LYS A 141 1.77 -1.11 -20.29
C LYS A 141 1.20 -2.49 -20.00
N GLN A 142 -0.12 -2.63 -20.00
CA GLN A 142 -0.78 -3.92 -19.75
C GLN A 142 -0.44 -4.96 -20.84
N VAL A 143 -0.49 -4.56 -22.11
CA VAL A 143 -0.13 -5.41 -23.26
C VAL A 143 1.32 -5.86 -23.15
N THR A 144 2.26 -4.95 -22.86
CA THR A 144 3.68 -5.27 -22.71
C THR A 144 3.91 -6.32 -21.62
N ILE A 145 3.27 -6.16 -20.44
CA ILE A 145 3.39 -7.13 -19.35
C ILE A 145 2.75 -8.48 -19.70
N SER A 146 1.63 -8.48 -20.43
CA SER A 146 0.98 -9.71 -20.90
C SER A 146 1.89 -10.50 -21.85
N LEU A 147 2.52 -9.81 -22.81
CA LEU A 147 3.44 -10.44 -23.78
C LEU A 147 4.66 -11.04 -23.09
N LEU A 148 5.25 -10.34 -22.10
CA LEU A 148 6.38 -10.86 -21.33
C LEU A 148 6.02 -12.10 -20.50
N LEU A 149 4.81 -12.12 -19.91
CA LEU A 149 4.33 -13.30 -19.20
C LEU A 149 4.12 -14.48 -20.15
N GLN A 150 3.55 -14.24 -21.32
CA GLN A 150 3.33 -15.27 -22.34
C GLN A 150 4.63 -15.78 -22.97
N SER A 151 5.67 -14.96 -23.04
CA SER A 151 6.98 -15.35 -23.56
C SER A 151 7.80 -16.19 -22.59
N GLY A 152 7.29 -16.45 -21.38
CA GLY A 152 8.02 -17.18 -20.34
C GLY A 152 9.14 -16.35 -19.70
N ALA A 153 9.10 -15.02 -19.81
CA ALA A 153 10.08 -14.16 -19.15
C ALA A 153 10.06 -14.39 -17.62
N SER A 154 11.23 -14.38 -17.01
CA SER A 154 11.36 -14.48 -15.56
C SER A 154 10.72 -13.28 -14.85
N ILE A 155 10.34 -13.46 -13.58
CA ILE A 155 9.79 -12.36 -12.77
C ILE A 155 10.79 -11.20 -12.64
N ALA A 156 12.10 -11.46 -12.70
CA ALA A 156 13.12 -10.44 -12.67
C ALA A 156 13.10 -9.57 -13.95
N GLU A 157 12.96 -10.19 -15.12
CA GLU A 157 12.84 -9.49 -16.40
C GLU A 157 11.55 -8.67 -16.48
N ILE A 158 10.42 -9.27 -16.12
CA ILE A 158 9.12 -8.59 -16.09
C ILE A 158 9.17 -7.38 -15.16
N ASN A 159 9.71 -7.52 -13.95
CA ASN A 159 9.83 -6.42 -13.00
C ASN A 159 10.80 -5.34 -13.49
N THR A 160 11.79 -5.70 -14.30
CA THR A 160 12.75 -4.75 -14.88
C THR A 160 12.04 -3.87 -15.89
N VAL A 161 11.31 -4.45 -16.84
CA VAL A 161 10.51 -3.68 -17.80
C VAL A 161 9.43 -2.87 -17.09
N ARG A 162 8.67 -3.47 -16.15
CA ARG A 162 7.58 -2.80 -15.43
C ARG A 162 8.00 -1.55 -14.64
N ARG A 163 9.26 -1.46 -14.18
CA ARG A 163 9.78 -0.30 -13.44
C ARG A 163 10.17 0.88 -14.33
N HIS A 164 10.40 0.61 -15.62
CA HIS A 164 10.78 1.62 -16.61
C HIS A 164 9.61 2.03 -17.53
N LEU A 165 8.42 1.51 -17.23
CA LEU A 165 7.12 1.83 -17.83
C LEU A 165 6.17 2.27 -16.72
#